data_AF-A0A382X062-F1
#
_entry.id   AF-A0A382X062-F1
#
_cell.length_a   1.000
_cell.length_b   1.000
_cell.length_c   1.000
_cell.angle_alpha   90.00
_cell.angle_beta   90.00
_cell.angle_gamma   90.00
#
_symmetry.space_group_name_H-M   'P 1'
#
loop_
_entity.id
_entity.type
_entity.pdbx_description
1 polymer ?
#
loop_
_entity_poly.entity_id
_entity_poly.type
_entity_poly.pdbx_seq_one_letter_code
_entity_poly.pdbx_strand_id
1 'polypeptide(L)'
;MAKAMTRKSNGEVSGKNGMPVVGIRVPSWASFTRPIFHGIVEFIRNREQWRIQTLVDSTNEMAPMVIDENWNGDGLILFRHSEEEAAAFKRRGIPVVNLSTECREKGFPTVIPDNAEIGRMAAQHLLTLGLRHFS
;
A
#
# COMPACT_ATOMS: atom_id res chain seq x y z
N MET A 1 -32.71 -22.46 7.50
CA MET A 1 -32.96 -21.01 7.69
C MET A 1 -31.88 -20.45 8.60
N ALA A 2 -30.84 -19.82 8.04
CA ALA A 2 -29.77 -19.18 8.81
C ALA A 2 -29.50 -17.78 8.23
N LYS A 3 -29.44 -16.83 9.15
CA LYS A 3 -29.54 -15.38 8.99
C LYS A 3 -28.38 -14.80 8.17
N ALA A 4 -28.72 -14.01 7.14
CA ALA A 4 -27.77 -13.19 6.41
C ALA A 4 -27.15 -12.14 7.34
N MET A 5 -25.81 -12.13 7.45
CA MET A 5 -25.07 -11.07 8.14
C MET A 5 -24.86 -9.91 7.17
N THR A 6 -25.40 -8.76 7.55
CA THR A 6 -25.43 -7.51 6.80
C THR A 6 -24.01 -6.99 6.55
N ARG A 7 -23.66 -6.85 5.27
CA ARG A 7 -22.42 -6.24 4.80
C ARG A 7 -22.49 -4.73 5.04
N LYS A 8 -21.69 -4.20 5.98
CA LYS A 8 -21.51 -2.76 6.13
C LYS A 8 -20.90 -2.19 4.83
N SER A 9 -21.63 -1.28 4.20
CA SER A 9 -21.19 -0.48 3.05
C SER A 9 -20.15 0.54 3.51
N ASN A 10 -18.86 0.26 3.27
CA ASN A 10 -17.85 1.29 3.32
C ASN A 10 -18.02 2.18 2.09
N GLY A 11 -18.33 3.46 2.34
CA GLY A 11 -18.21 4.63 1.47
C GLY A 11 -18.48 4.43 -0.02
N GLU A 12 -19.56 5.03 -0.52
CA GLU A 12 -19.77 5.23 -1.95
C GLU A 12 -18.56 5.98 -2.53
N VAL A 13 -17.67 5.24 -3.18
CA VAL A 13 -16.67 5.82 -4.06
C VAL A 13 -17.42 6.24 -5.30
N SER A 14 -17.68 7.55 -5.41
CA SER A 14 -18.27 8.17 -6.60
C SER A 14 -17.35 7.94 -7.80
N GLY A 15 -17.53 6.81 -8.49
CA GLY A 15 -16.71 6.38 -9.61
C GLY A 15 -17.19 6.98 -10.92
N LYS A 16 -16.28 7.64 -11.62
CA LYS A 16 -16.37 7.92 -13.06
C LYS A 16 -16.68 6.61 -13.80
N ASN A 17 -17.34 6.70 -14.96
CA ASN A 17 -17.96 5.59 -15.72
C ASN A 17 -16.97 4.58 -16.35
N GLY A 18 -15.85 4.22 -15.69
CA GLY A 18 -14.80 3.34 -16.18
C GLY A 18 -14.04 2.62 -15.06
N MET A 19 -13.25 1.61 -15.43
CA MET A 19 -12.48 0.77 -14.50
C MET A 19 -11.46 1.61 -13.69
N PRO A 20 -11.52 1.62 -12.35
CA PRO A 20 -10.63 2.45 -11.52
C PRO A 20 -9.15 2.19 -11.81
N VAL A 21 -8.38 3.26 -11.94
CA VAL A 21 -6.92 3.22 -12.15
C VAL A 21 -6.23 3.38 -10.80
N VAL A 22 -5.56 2.33 -10.34
CA VAL A 22 -4.88 2.33 -9.05
C VAL A 22 -3.37 2.20 -9.26
N GLY A 23 -2.63 3.21 -8.79
CA GLY A 23 -1.18 3.21 -8.78
C GLY A 23 -0.63 2.50 -7.54
N ILE A 24 0.28 1.56 -7.74
CA ILE A 24 0.96 0.82 -6.67
C ILE A 24 2.45 1.07 -6.80
N ARG A 25 3.03 1.75 -5.82
CA ARG A 25 4.47 2.02 -5.77
C ARG A 25 5.10 1.34 -4.56
N VAL A 26 5.82 0.27 -4.82
CA VAL A 26 6.57 -0.50 -3.82
C VAL A 26 8.00 -0.73 -4.32
N PRO A 27 9.00 -0.82 -3.42
CA PRO A 27 10.38 -1.03 -3.81
C PRO A 27 10.58 -2.41 -4.46
N SER A 28 11.36 -2.45 -5.55
CA SER A 28 11.69 -3.69 -6.27
C SER A 28 12.57 -4.64 -5.46
N TRP A 29 13.37 -4.12 -4.53
CA TRP A 29 14.28 -4.90 -3.69
C TRP A 29 13.60 -5.57 -2.48
N ALA A 30 12.36 -5.20 -2.15
CA ALA A 30 11.72 -5.70 -0.93
C ALA A 30 11.10 -7.08 -1.12
N SER A 31 11.47 -8.02 -0.24
CA SER A 31 10.92 -9.39 -0.22
C SER A 31 9.40 -9.43 0.05
N PHE A 32 8.87 -8.44 0.79
CA PHE A 32 7.44 -8.35 1.13
C PHE A 32 6.54 -7.86 -0.02
N THR A 33 7.12 -7.41 -1.15
CA THR A 33 6.35 -6.91 -2.30
C THR A 33 5.39 -7.97 -2.86
N ARG A 34 5.82 -9.23 -2.96
CA ARG A 34 4.98 -10.33 -3.47
C ARG A 34 3.72 -10.57 -2.62
N PRO A 35 3.83 -10.74 -1.28
CA PRO A 35 2.66 -10.81 -0.40
C PRO A 35 1.69 -9.63 -0.52
N ILE A 36 2.19 -8.39 -0.68
CA ILE A 36 1.34 -7.21 -0.86
C ILE A 36 0.49 -7.34 -2.13
N PHE A 37 1.12 -7.63 -3.28
CA PHE A 37 0.38 -7.82 -4.53
C PHE A 37 -0.59 -8.98 -4.45
N HIS A 38 -0.22 -10.07 -3.77
CA HIS A 38 -1.11 -11.20 -3.53
C HIS A 38 -2.40 -10.76 -2.81
N GLY A 39 -2.28 -10.07 -1.68
CA GLY A 39 -3.45 -9.57 -0.93
C GLY A 39 -4.29 -8.57 -1.72
N ILE A 40 -3.67 -7.70 -2.51
CA ILE A 40 -4.39 -6.78 -3.41
C ILE A 40 -5.17 -7.55 -4.47
N VAL A 41 -4.55 -8.55 -5.11
CA VAL A 41 -5.21 -9.40 -6.11
C VAL A 41 -6.37 -10.20 -5.50
N GLU A 42 -6.21 -10.73 -4.29
CA GLU A 42 -7.28 -11.40 -3.57
C GLU A 42 -8.45 -10.47 -3.24
N PHE A 43 -8.15 -9.22 -2.89
CA PHE A 43 -9.17 -8.20 -2.61
C PHE A 43 -9.98 -7.83 -3.87
N ILE A 44 -9.31 -7.57 -5.00
CA ILE A 44 -9.98 -7.14 -6.24
C ILE A 44 -10.79 -8.28 -6.88
N ARG A 45 -10.35 -9.54 -6.78
CA ARG A 45 -11.07 -10.70 -7.33
C ARG A 45 -12.48 -10.84 -6.79
N ASN A 46 -12.72 -10.39 -5.56
CA ASN A 46 -13.99 -10.53 -4.85
C ASN A 46 -14.84 -9.24 -4.87
N ARG A 47 -14.42 -8.20 -5.60
CA ARG A 47 -15.06 -6.88 -5.61
C ARG A 47 -15.20 -6.33 -7.03
N GLU A 48 -14.39 -5.33 -7.36
CA GLU A 48 -14.40 -4.62 -8.63
C GLU A 48 -13.04 -4.81 -9.30
N GLN A 49 -13.04 -4.85 -10.64
CA GLN A 49 -11.80 -4.91 -11.41
C GLN A 49 -11.11 -3.56 -11.36
N TRP A 50 -9.79 -3.55 -11.14
CA TRP A 50 -8.95 -2.36 -11.18
C TRP A 50 -7.94 -2.46 -12.31
N ARG A 51 -7.65 -1.32 -12.95
CA ARG A 51 -6.46 -1.17 -13.79
C ARG A 51 -5.28 -0.81 -12.89
N ILE A 52 -4.39 -1.77 -12.67
CA ILE A 52 -3.20 -1.55 -11.84
C ILE A 52 -2.10 -0.90 -12.68
N GLN A 53 -1.54 0.19 -12.18
CA GLN A 53 -0.28 0.76 -12.66
C GLN A 53 0.78 0.57 -11.58
N THR A 54 1.96 0.07 -11.97
CA THR A 54 3.11 -0.10 -11.08
C THR A 54 4.33 0.55 -11.73
N LEU A 55 5.36 0.83 -10.94
CA LEU A 55 6.65 1.21 -11.49
C LEU A 55 7.10 0.16 -12.51
N VAL A 56 7.45 0.62 -13.70
CA VAL A 56 8.06 -0.19 -14.75
C VAL A 56 9.44 0.39 -15.00
N ASP A 57 10.46 -0.37 -14.63
CA ASP A 57 11.84 -0.13 -15.04
C ASP A 57 12.23 -1.27 -15.98
N SER A 58 12.11 -1.01 -17.27
CA SER A 58 12.34 -1.99 -18.34
C SER A 58 13.69 -1.76 -19.02
N THR A 59 14.66 -1.09 -18.38
CA THR A 59 15.98 -0.84 -18.98
C THR A 59 15.89 -0.30 -20.42
N ASN A 60 15.07 0.73 -20.65
CA ASN A 60 14.75 1.36 -21.95
C ASN A 60 13.98 0.51 -22.99
N GLU A 61 13.52 -0.70 -22.68
CA GLU A 61 12.69 -1.49 -23.60
C GLU A 61 11.25 -0.95 -23.73
N MET A 62 10.77 -0.23 -22.72
CA MET A 62 9.43 0.36 -22.62
C MET A 62 9.52 1.77 -21.99
N ALA A 63 8.52 2.60 -22.26
CA ALA A 63 8.38 3.87 -21.58
C ALA A 63 8.18 3.64 -20.06
N PRO A 64 8.90 4.37 -19.19
CA PRO A 64 8.79 4.18 -17.75
C PRO A 64 7.40 4.61 -17.28
N MET A 65 6.82 3.80 -16.38
CA MET A 65 5.66 4.22 -15.60
C MET A 65 6.17 4.81 -14.29
N VAL A 66 5.97 6.13 -14.12
CA VAL A 66 6.36 6.85 -12.92
C VAL A 66 5.11 7.19 -12.11
N ILE A 67 5.17 6.97 -10.80
CA ILE A 67 4.12 7.36 -9.85
C ILE A 67 4.73 8.41 -8.94
N ASP A 68 4.59 9.68 -9.35
CA ASP A 68 5.12 10.88 -8.70
C ASP A 68 3.99 11.87 -8.34
N GLU A 69 4.33 13.08 -7.93
CA GLU A 69 3.38 14.13 -7.56
C GLU A 69 2.46 14.56 -8.71
N ASN A 70 2.79 14.24 -9.97
CA ASN A 70 2.01 14.57 -11.15
C ASN A 70 1.11 13.41 -11.58
N TRP A 71 1.32 12.19 -11.06
CA TRP A 71 0.50 11.02 -11.36
C TRP A 71 -0.99 11.28 -11.15
N ASN A 72 -1.82 10.71 -12.03
CA ASN A 72 -3.27 10.90 -12.03
C ASN A 72 -4.00 9.57 -12.25
N GLY A 73 -4.99 9.31 -11.39
CA GLY A 73 -5.82 8.11 -11.38
C GLY A 73 -6.80 8.17 -10.22
N ASP A 74 -7.38 7.03 -9.87
CA ASP A 74 -8.49 6.96 -8.91
C ASP A 74 -8.02 6.58 -7.49
N GLY A 75 -6.77 6.13 -7.32
CA GLY A 75 -6.19 5.90 -6.00
C GLY A 75 -4.75 5.41 -6.03
N LEU A 76 -4.09 5.51 -4.88
CA LEU A 76 -2.68 5.17 -4.71
C LEU A 76 -2.44 4.26 -3.50
N ILE A 77 -1.53 3.31 -3.66
CA ILE A 77 -0.98 2.48 -2.58
C ILE A 77 0.54 2.64 -2.62
N LEU A 78 1.11 3.30 -1.62
CA LEU A 78 2.49 3.78 -1.65
C LEU A 78 3.32 3.24 -0.48
N PHE A 79 4.45 2.63 -0.80
CA PHE A 79 5.57 2.49 0.12
C PHE A 79 6.42 3.76 0.06
N ARG A 80 6.19 4.64 1.03
CA ARG A 80 6.79 5.98 1.15
C ARG A 80 6.32 6.98 0.08
N HIS A 81 6.22 8.23 0.51
CA HIS A 81 5.96 9.39 -0.33
C HIS A 81 6.74 10.59 0.23
N SER A 82 7.07 11.55 -0.62
CA SER A 82 7.61 12.84 -0.20
C SER A 82 6.51 13.78 0.32
N GLU A 83 6.89 14.87 0.98
CA GLU A 83 5.94 15.88 1.45
C GLU A 83 5.26 16.58 0.25
N GLU A 84 5.99 16.77 -0.85
CA GLU A 84 5.48 17.34 -2.11
C GLU A 84 4.42 16.42 -2.75
N GLU A 85 4.70 15.13 -2.82
CA GLU A 85 3.77 14.11 -3.32
C GLU A 85 2.48 14.09 -2.50
N ALA A 86 2.60 14.01 -1.17
CA ALA A 86 1.44 14.00 -0.29
C ALA A 86 0.59 15.26 -0.41
N ALA A 87 1.22 16.45 -0.44
CA ALA A 87 0.53 17.71 -0.66
C ALA A 87 -0.19 17.75 -2.02
N ALA A 88 0.43 17.22 -3.08
CA ALA A 88 -0.18 17.16 -4.41
C ALA A 88 -1.38 16.20 -4.46
N PHE A 89 -1.26 15.01 -3.87
CA PHE A 89 -2.35 14.03 -3.83
C PHE A 89 -3.53 14.53 -3.01
N LYS A 90 -3.28 15.11 -1.83
CA LYS A 90 -4.32 15.73 -0.99
C LYS A 90 -5.05 16.85 -1.71
N ARG A 91 -4.31 17.77 -2.36
CA ARG A 91 -4.89 18.89 -3.11
C ARG A 91 -5.81 18.44 -4.24
N ARG A 92 -5.47 17.32 -4.89
CA ARG A 92 -6.26 16.72 -5.98
C ARG A 92 -7.34 15.75 -5.50
N GLY A 93 -7.43 15.49 -4.20
CA GLY A 93 -8.40 14.56 -3.63
C GLY A 93 -8.16 13.10 -4.02
N ILE A 94 -6.93 12.73 -4.40
CA ILE A 94 -6.59 11.35 -4.75
C ILE A 94 -6.47 10.55 -3.43
N PRO A 95 -7.24 9.47 -3.23
CA PRO A 95 -7.12 8.65 -2.03
C PRO A 95 -5.78 7.89 -2.04
N VAL A 96 -5.08 7.91 -0.91
CA VAL A 96 -3.78 7.27 -0.74
C VAL A 96 -3.81 6.33 0.45
N VAL A 97 -3.27 5.12 0.28
CA VAL A 97 -2.93 4.19 1.36
C VAL A 97 -1.41 4.13 1.50
N ASN A 98 -0.91 4.42 2.69
CA ASN A 98 0.51 4.36 3.02
C ASN A 98 0.90 2.99 3.58
N LEU A 99 2.06 2.47 3.15
CA LEU A 99 2.60 1.16 3.55
C LEU A 99 3.88 1.26 4.39
N SER A 100 4.31 2.47 4.77
CA SER A 100 5.58 2.70 5.45
C SER A 100 5.43 3.47 6.76
N THR A 101 6.25 3.14 7.76
CA THR A 101 6.38 3.92 9.00
C THR A 101 7.24 5.18 8.85
N GLU A 102 7.94 5.33 7.72
CA GLU A 102 8.93 6.40 7.52
C GLU A 102 8.36 7.69 6.93
N CYS A 103 7.07 7.73 6.61
CA CYS A 103 6.42 8.95 6.16
C CYS A 103 6.26 9.93 7.32
N ARG A 104 6.79 11.15 7.17
CA ARG A 104 6.66 12.22 8.16
C ARG A 104 5.24 12.77 8.24
N GLU A 105 4.58 12.86 7.09
CA GLU A 105 3.24 13.39 6.99
C GLU A 105 2.18 12.38 7.48
N LYS A 106 1.42 12.80 8.48
CA LYS A 106 0.27 12.05 8.98
C LYS A 106 -0.98 12.44 8.19
N GLY A 107 -1.89 11.49 7.99
CA GLY A 107 -3.23 11.77 7.43
C GLY A 107 -3.68 10.85 6.31
N PHE A 108 -2.81 9.99 5.79
CA PHE A 108 -3.26 8.89 4.93
C PHE A 108 -3.56 7.64 5.77
N PRO A 109 -4.64 6.90 5.45
CA PRO A 109 -4.82 5.53 5.93
C PRO A 109 -3.51 4.74 5.76
N THR A 110 -3.06 4.10 6.82
CA THR A 110 -1.75 3.45 6.87
C THR A 110 -1.92 1.98 7.24
N VAL A 111 -1.29 1.10 6.47
CA VAL A 111 -1.23 -0.35 6.71
C VAL A 111 0.24 -0.72 6.85
N ILE A 112 0.65 -1.01 8.08
CA ILE A 112 2.04 -1.32 8.46
C ILE A 112 2.05 -2.54 9.39
N PRO A 113 3.17 -3.29 9.44
CA PRO A 113 3.38 -4.29 10.47
C PRO A 113 3.44 -3.66 11.86
N ASP A 114 3.15 -4.44 12.89
CA ASP A 114 3.45 -4.08 14.27
C ASP A 114 4.96 -4.26 14.54
N ASN A 115 5.72 -3.22 14.22
CA ASN A 115 7.18 -3.24 14.37
C ASN A 115 7.63 -3.43 15.83
N ALA A 116 6.84 -2.96 16.80
CA ALA A 116 7.17 -3.11 18.21
C ALA A 116 7.03 -4.58 18.65
N GLU A 117 5.94 -5.23 18.25
CA GLU A 117 5.73 -6.65 18.51
C GLU A 117 6.75 -7.53 17.79
N ILE A 118 7.08 -7.21 16.53
CA ILE A 118 8.13 -7.90 15.78
C ILE A 118 9.48 -7.79 16.51
N GLY A 119 9.83 -6.59 16.98
CA GLY A 119 11.05 -6.38 17.77
C GLY A 119 11.05 -7.18 19.07
N ARG A 120 9.91 -7.23 19.78
CA ARG A 120 9.72 -8.03 20.99
C ARG A 120 9.89 -9.53 20.71
N MET A 121 9.31 -10.04 19.62
CA MET A 121 9.45 -11.43 19.20
C MET A 121 10.90 -11.78 18.87
N ALA A 122 11.61 -10.91 18.15
CA ALA A 122 13.02 -11.09 17.83
C ALA A 122 13.89 -11.11 19.11
N ALA A 123 13.71 -10.13 20.00
CA ALA A 123 14.42 -10.08 21.27
C ALA A 123 14.15 -11.33 22.14
N GLN A 124 12.89 -11.76 22.23
CA GLN A 124 12.50 -12.96 22.98
C GLN A 124 13.17 -14.21 22.42
N HIS A 125 13.28 -14.32 21.10
CA HIS A 125 13.98 -15.44 20.46
C HIS A 125 15.46 -15.46 20.82
N LEU A 126 16.15 -14.31 20.75
CA LEU A 126 17.57 -14.19 21.12
C LEU A 126 17.81 -14.53 22.60
N LEU A 127 16.93 -14.07 23.49
CA LEU A 127 16.99 -14.39 24.92
C LEU A 127 16.84 -15.90 25.17
N THR A 128 15.96 -16.59 24.45
CA THR A 128 15.81 -18.06 24.54
C THR A 128 17.06 -18.81 24.10
N LEU A 129 17.86 -18.22 23.19
CA LEU A 129 19.18 -18.75 22.80
C LEU A 129 20.28 -18.44 23.84
N GLY A 130 19.96 -17.78 24.94
CA GLY A 130 20.91 -17.38 25.98
C GLY A 130 21.67 -16.09 25.67
N LEU A 131 21.36 -15.40 24.57
CA LEU A 131 22.01 -14.14 24.20
C LEU A 131 21.45 -13.00 25.06
N ARG A 132 22.31 -12.40 25.89
CA ARG A 132 21.93 -11.30 26.82
C ARG A 132 22.34 -9.92 26.35
N HIS A 133 23.18 -9.85 25.32
CA HIS A 133 23.68 -8.61 24.73
C HIS A 133 23.51 -8.71 23.21
N PHE A 134 22.56 -7.96 22.67
CA PHE A 134 22.25 -7.87 21.25
C PHE A 134 21.77 -6.45 20.92
N SER A 135 21.98 -6.02 19.68
CA SER A 135 21.65 -4.68 19.15
C SER A 135 21.10 -4.78 17.74
#